data_AF-V5I424-F1
#
_entry.id   AF-V5I424-F1
#
_cell.length_a   1.000
_cell.length_b   1.000
_cell.length_c   1.000
_cell.angle_alpha   90.00
_cell.angle_beta   90.00
_cell.angle_gamma   90.00
#
_symmetry.space_group_name_H-M   'P 1'
#
loop_
_entity.id
_entity.type
_entity.pdbx_description
1 polymer ?
#
loop_
_entity_poly.entity_id
_entity_poly.type
_entity_poly.pdbx_seq_one_letter_code
_entity_poly.pdbx_strand_id
1 'polypeptide(L)'
;MFNRWVNKTNQCERADVVYLLTSDPIRDFMGAYRLEMKAASYFVGPCIERRTALSTDDGRSFSGVSGMVQQMARQFGIKWDDSRFPTKPCSTDTGYVMTKNGEPTKLANFSCCSYEDWEFDYLHGLRGKKLLQSHSQVNEI
;
A
#
# COMPACT_ATOMS: atom_id res chain seq x y z
N MET A 1 -8.04 -4.62 13.72
CA MET A 1 -9.50 -4.89 13.73
C MET A 1 -10.09 -4.93 12.31
N PHE A 2 -9.79 -3.96 11.45
CA PHE A 2 -10.28 -3.89 10.06
C PHE A 2 -10.07 -5.18 9.23
N ASN A 3 -8.86 -5.75 9.18
CA ASN A 3 -8.58 -7.00 8.46
C ASN A 3 -9.49 -8.17 8.89
N ARG A 4 -9.75 -8.29 10.19
CA ARG A 4 -10.61 -9.35 10.74
C ARG A 4 -12.07 -9.17 10.31
N TRP A 5 -12.53 -7.92 10.20
CA TRP A 5 -13.86 -7.63 9.68
C TRP A 5 -13.96 -7.99 8.19
N VAL A 6 -12.98 -7.58 7.38
CA VAL A 6 -12.91 -7.90 5.93
C VAL A 6 -12.93 -9.41 5.66
N ASN A 7 -12.25 -10.21 6.48
CA ASN A 7 -12.21 -11.66 6.30
C ASN A 7 -13.48 -12.38 6.81
N LYS A 8 -14.35 -11.71 7.56
CA LYS A 8 -15.62 -12.28 8.05
C LYS A 8 -16.82 -11.88 7.20
N THR A 9 -16.73 -10.75 6.48
CA THR A 9 -17.77 -10.28 5.58
C THR A 9 -17.63 -10.90 4.20
N ASN A 10 -18.74 -11.17 3.52
CA ASN A 10 -18.76 -11.58 2.12
C ASN A 10 -18.75 -10.38 1.15
N GLN A 11 -18.92 -9.15 1.66
CA GLN A 11 -19.04 -7.94 0.83
C GLN A 11 -17.82 -7.66 -0.05
N CYS A 12 -16.64 -8.12 0.35
CA CYS A 12 -15.39 -7.89 -0.37
C CYS A 12 -14.79 -9.19 -0.94
N GLU A 13 -15.58 -10.26 -1.07
CA GLU A 13 -15.07 -11.59 -1.45
C GLU A 13 -14.23 -11.55 -2.74
N ARG A 14 -14.71 -10.82 -3.76
CA ARG A 14 -14.06 -10.71 -5.07
C ARG A 14 -12.94 -9.66 -5.13
N ALA A 15 -12.73 -8.86 -4.10
CA ALA A 15 -11.73 -7.81 -4.11
C ALA A 15 -10.32 -8.36 -3.85
N ASP A 16 -9.35 -8.00 -4.68
CA ASP A 16 -7.94 -8.39 -4.49
C ASP A 16 -7.28 -7.63 -3.34
N VAL A 17 -7.71 -6.38 -3.13
CA VAL A 17 -7.31 -5.48 -2.04
C VAL A 17 -8.55 -4.75 -1.52
N VAL A 18 -8.66 -4.59 -0.20
CA VAL A 18 -9.70 -3.78 0.45
C VAL A 18 -9.03 -2.63 1.19
N TYR A 19 -9.44 -1.41 0.89
CA TYR A 19 -8.84 -0.20 1.41
C TYR A 19 -9.79 0.52 2.37
N LEU A 20 -9.28 1.01 3.51
CA LEU A 20 -10.01 1.89 4.41
C LEU A 20 -9.38 3.29 4.40
N LEU A 21 -10.16 4.26 3.96
CA LEU A 21 -9.85 5.68 4.14
C LEU A 21 -10.64 6.18 5.36
N THR A 22 -9.96 6.79 6.32
CA THR A 22 -10.60 7.19 7.59
C THR A 22 -10.06 8.51 8.12
N SER A 23 -10.88 9.28 8.84
CA SER A 23 -10.41 10.43 9.62
C SER A 23 -9.85 10.03 11.00
N ASP A 24 -10.05 8.77 11.42
CA ASP A 24 -9.59 8.28 12.71
C ASP A 24 -8.07 8.06 12.72
N PRO A 25 -7.35 8.53 13.75
CA PRO A 25 -5.91 8.31 13.86
C PRO A 25 -5.56 6.82 13.91
N ILE A 26 -4.65 6.40 13.04
CA ILE A 26 -4.09 5.05 13.08
C ILE A 26 -3.00 5.04 14.14
N ARG A 27 -3.08 4.09 15.07
CA ARG A 27 -2.16 3.99 16.21
C ARG A 27 -1.54 2.61 16.24
N ASP A 28 -0.23 2.58 16.37
CA ASP A 28 0.52 1.38 16.74
C ASP A 28 1.04 1.52 18.17
N PHE A 29 0.99 0.42 18.91
CA PHE A 29 1.44 0.36 20.29
C PHE A 29 2.71 -0.49 20.34
N MET A 30 3.87 0.18 20.33
CA MET A 30 5.16 -0.46 20.54
C MET A 30 5.52 -0.37 22.03
N GLY A 31 5.09 -1.37 22.80
CA GLY A 31 5.23 -1.37 24.26
C GLY A 31 4.40 -0.26 24.91
N ALA A 32 5.05 0.67 25.61
CA ALA A 32 4.40 1.82 26.25
C ALA A 32 4.23 3.04 25.31
N TYR A 33 4.83 3.02 24.13
CA TYR A 33 4.80 4.15 23.19
C TYR A 33 3.64 4.03 22.21
N ARG A 34 2.89 5.12 22.06
CA ARG A 34 1.86 5.25 21.05
C ARG A 34 2.42 5.98 19.83
N LEU A 35 2.65 5.23 18.76
CA LEU A 35 3.07 5.78 17.48
C LEU A 35 1.82 6.06 16.64
N GLU A 36 1.61 7.32 16.26
CA GLU A 36 0.56 7.66 15.30
C GLU A 36 1.12 7.47 13.88
N MET A 37 0.45 6.60 13.12
CA MET A 37 0.79 6.29 11.74
C MET A 37 -0.18 7.01 10.81
N LYS A 38 0.30 7.45 9.65
CA LYS A 38 -0.57 8.03 8.62
C LYS A 38 -1.19 6.97 7.71
N ALA A 39 -0.51 5.84 7.53
CA ALA A 39 -1.00 4.74 6.72
C ALA A 39 -0.34 3.41 7.12
N ALA A 40 -1.04 2.30 6.86
CA ALA A 40 -0.57 0.95 7.17
C ALA A 40 -1.14 -0.11 6.22
N SER A 41 -0.36 -1.15 5.96
CA SER A 41 -0.75 -2.34 5.22
C SER A 41 0.07 -3.54 5.63
N TYR A 42 -0.41 -4.73 5.27
CA TYR A 42 0.44 -5.89 5.17
C TYR A 42 1.44 -5.72 4.01
N PHE A 43 2.50 -6.53 4.03
CA PHE A 43 3.47 -6.62 2.94
C PHE A 43 3.22 -7.94 2.23
N VAL A 44 3.13 -7.93 0.89
CA VAL A 44 2.76 -9.12 0.10
C VAL A 44 1.44 -9.73 0.60
N GLY A 45 0.41 -8.89 0.69
CA GLY A 45 -0.91 -9.23 1.25
C GLY A 45 -2.05 -9.54 0.28
N PRO A 46 -2.05 -9.16 -1.02
CA PRO A 46 -3.13 -9.46 -1.95
C PRO A 46 -3.40 -10.95 -2.05
N CYS A 47 -4.65 -11.30 -2.37
CA CYS A 47 -5.10 -12.68 -2.67
C CYS A 47 -5.06 -13.69 -1.51
N ILE A 48 -4.67 -13.25 -0.30
CA ILE A 48 -4.72 -14.02 0.95
C ILE A 48 -5.51 -13.25 2.02
N GLU A 49 -5.63 -13.79 3.23
CA GLU A 49 -6.30 -13.14 4.39
C GLU A 49 -5.66 -11.83 4.87
N ARG A 50 -4.64 -11.31 4.16
CA ARG A 50 -3.89 -10.09 4.47
C ARG A 50 -4.11 -8.99 3.42
N ARG A 51 -5.25 -9.02 2.72
CA ARG A 51 -5.56 -8.12 1.60
C ARG A 51 -6.00 -6.69 2.00
N THR A 52 -5.73 -6.25 3.22
CA THR A 52 -6.19 -4.94 3.71
C THR A 52 -5.07 -3.90 3.82
N ALA A 53 -5.45 -2.65 3.55
CA ALA A 53 -4.64 -1.46 3.71
C ALA A 53 -5.50 -0.30 4.20
N LEU A 54 -4.89 0.71 4.83
CA LEU A 54 -5.59 1.90 5.29
C LEU A 54 -4.70 3.14 5.36
N SER A 55 -5.32 4.32 5.28
CA SER A 55 -4.70 5.62 5.55
C SER A 55 -5.67 6.56 6.26
N THR A 56 -5.08 7.53 6.96
CA THR A 56 -5.78 8.69 7.47
C THR A 56 -6.00 9.71 6.36
N ASP A 57 -7.18 10.32 6.29
CA ASP A 57 -7.50 11.42 5.39
C ASP A 57 -8.26 12.51 6.15
N ASP A 58 -7.96 13.76 5.83
CA ASP A 58 -8.59 14.93 6.45
C ASP A 58 -9.93 15.33 5.81
N GLY A 59 -10.33 14.68 4.71
CA GLY A 59 -11.54 14.98 3.94
C GLY A 59 -11.51 16.33 3.22
N ARG A 60 -10.36 17.03 3.23
CA ARG A 60 -10.24 18.40 2.71
C ARG A 60 -9.19 18.52 1.63
N SER A 61 -8.07 17.85 1.79
CA SER A 61 -6.88 18.03 0.95
C SER A 61 -6.45 16.76 0.21
N PHE A 62 -7.27 15.70 0.25
CA PHE A 62 -6.91 14.37 -0.27
C PHE A 62 -5.61 13.84 0.34
N SER A 63 -5.32 14.23 1.60
CA SER A 63 -4.09 13.90 2.32
C SER A 63 -3.83 12.39 2.45
N GLY A 64 -4.87 11.57 2.39
CA GLY A 64 -4.79 10.12 2.45
C GLY A 64 -4.43 9.45 1.13
N VAL A 65 -4.46 10.16 -0.01
CA VAL A 65 -4.21 9.57 -1.34
C VAL A 65 -2.78 9.06 -1.48
N SER A 66 -1.78 9.83 -1.02
CA SER A 66 -0.39 9.36 -1.07
C SER A 66 -0.20 8.11 -0.22
N GLY A 67 -0.78 8.10 0.99
CA GLY A 67 -0.83 6.92 1.85
C GLY A 67 -1.50 5.73 1.19
N MET A 68 -2.58 5.95 0.43
CA MET A 68 -3.25 4.90 -0.34
C MET A 68 -2.35 4.27 -1.37
N VAL A 69 -1.75 5.07 -2.25
CA VAL A 69 -0.85 4.57 -3.30
C VAL A 69 0.33 3.80 -2.68
N GLN A 70 0.94 4.35 -1.64
CA GLN A 70 2.07 3.74 -0.95
C GLN A 70 1.71 2.38 -0.33
N GLN A 71 0.58 2.29 0.36
CA GLN A 71 0.16 1.04 0.99
C GLN A 71 -0.29 -0.01 -0.03
N MET A 72 -0.89 0.41 -1.15
CA MET A 72 -1.15 -0.50 -2.27
C MET A 72 0.15 -1.04 -2.86
N ALA A 73 1.15 -0.20 -3.07
CA ALA A 73 2.48 -0.64 -3.53
C ALA A 73 3.12 -1.66 -2.57
N ARG A 74 3.03 -1.44 -1.26
CA ARG A 74 3.50 -2.40 -0.25
C ARG A 74 2.77 -3.72 -0.27
N GLN A 75 1.46 -3.69 -0.52
CA GLN A 75 0.69 -4.92 -0.73
C GLN A 75 1.27 -5.73 -1.90
N PHE A 76 1.74 -5.08 -2.96
CA PHE A 76 2.39 -5.75 -4.09
C PHE A 76 3.87 -6.11 -3.89
N GLY A 77 4.42 -5.92 -2.69
CA GLY A 77 5.80 -6.29 -2.37
C GLY A 77 6.84 -5.20 -2.63
N ILE A 78 6.41 -3.98 -3.00
CA ILE A 78 7.33 -2.86 -3.18
C ILE A 78 7.79 -2.36 -1.81
N LYS A 79 9.10 -2.23 -1.60
CA LYS A 79 9.68 -1.77 -0.34
C LYS A 79 9.75 -0.24 -0.31
N TRP A 80 10.05 0.30 0.86
CA TRP A 80 10.37 1.73 0.99
C TRP A 80 11.71 2.01 0.29
N ASP A 81 11.80 3.19 -0.32
CA ASP A 81 13.07 3.74 -0.77
C ASP A 81 13.97 3.90 0.47
N ASP A 82 15.09 3.16 0.52
CA ASP A 82 16.05 3.23 1.61
C ASP A 82 17.44 3.46 1.02
N SER A 83 18.14 4.47 1.56
CA SER A 83 19.45 4.95 1.11
C SER A 83 20.60 4.00 1.47
N ARG A 84 20.34 2.81 2.02
CA ARG A 84 21.37 1.82 2.38
C ARG A 84 22.23 1.36 1.20
N PHE A 85 21.80 1.57 -0.04
CA PHE A 85 22.58 1.29 -1.24
C PHE A 85 22.91 2.58 -2.00
N PRO A 86 24.13 3.12 -1.86
CA PRO A 86 24.52 4.42 -2.43
C PRO A 86 24.64 4.43 -3.95
N THR A 87 24.49 3.29 -4.62
CA THR A 87 24.71 3.13 -6.07
C THR A 87 23.47 3.41 -6.92
N LYS A 88 22.29 3.66 -6.32
CA LYS A 88 21.05 3.99 -7.05
C LYS A 88 20.33 5.19 -6.42
N PRO A 89 19.68 6.06 -7.24
CA PRO A 89 19.04 7.31 -6.80
C PRO A 89 17.71 7.10 -6.03
N CYS A 90 17.64 6.10 -5.16
CA CYS A 90 16.46 5.77 -4.37
C CYS A 90 16.60 6.31 -2.94
N SER A 91 17.13 7.52 -2.83
CA SER A 91 17.25 8.23 -1.55
C SER A 91 15.86 8.61 -1.04
N THR A 92 15.73 8.62 0.28
CA THR A 92 14.56 9.13 1.02
C THR A 92 14.35 10.64 0.87
N ASP A 93 15.23 11.36 0.17
CA ASP A 93 15.12 12.81 -0.01
C ASP A 93 14.56 13.20 -1.38
N THR A 94 14.54 12.27 -2.35
CA THR A 94 14.11 12.54 -3.72
C THR A 94 12.60 12.80 -3.81
N GLY A 95 11.81 12.18 -2.93
CA GLY A 95 10.37 12.41 -2.83
C GLY A 95 9.54 11.61 -3.83
N TYR A 96 10.02 10.44 -4.26
CA TYR A 96 9.24 9.44 -4.99
C TYR A 96 8.11 8.87 -4.11
N VAL A 97 7.23 8.08 -4.73
CA VAL A 97 6.06 7.51 -4.04
C VAL A 97 6.44 6.76 -2.77
N MET A 98 7.48 5.91 -2.83
CA MET A 98 7.89 5.02 -1.74
C MET A 98 8.92 5.64 -0.80
N THR A 99 9.01 6.96 -0.75
CA THR A 99 10.00 7.66 0.07
C THR A 99 9.60 7.76 1.54
N LYS A 100 8.33 8.08 1.85
CA LYS A 100 7.89 8.31 3.23
C LYS A 100 6.44 7.93 3.46
N ASN A 101 6.19 7.18 4.53
CA ASN A 101 4.89 6.59 4.83
C ASN A 101 3.79 7.62 5.14
N GLY A 102 2.75 7.64 4.30
CA GLY A 102 1.55 8.47 4.41
C GLY A 102 1.81 9.97 4.25
N GLU A 103 3.01 10.36 3.81
CA GLU A 103 3.31 11.75 3.50
C GLU A 103 3.01 12.08 2.05
N PRO A 104 2.71 13.34 1.72
CA PRO A 104 2.66 13.81 0.35
C PRO A 104 3.98 13.53 -0.38
N THR A 105 3.88 13.14 -1.64
CA THR A 105 5.05 12.87 -2.48
C THR A 105 5.34 14.09 -3.34
N LYS A 106 6.61 14.37 -3.62
CA LYS A 106 7.00 15.45 -4.54
C LYS A 106 6.86 15.01 -5.99
N LEU A 107 7.11 13.73 -6.24
CA LEU A 107 7.02 13.10 -7.55
C LEU A 107 5.89 12.06 -7.51
N ALA A 108 5.11 11.98 -8.59
CA ALA A 108 4.05 10.99 -8.75
C ALA A 108 4.56 9.62 -9.27
N ASN A 109 5.88 9.48 -9.43
CA ASN A 109 6.50 8.27 -9.98
C ASN A 109 7.09 7.39 -8.88
N PHE A 110 7.21 6.10 -9.18
CA PHE A 110 8.03 5.17 -8.41
C PHE A 110 9.51 5.35 -8.74
N SER A 111 10.39 5.06 -7.78
CA SER A 111 11.83 5.05 -7.99
C SER A 111 12.25 3.84 -8.84
N CYS A 112 13.47 3.86 -9.40
CA CYS A 112 13.99 2.68 -10.10
C CYS A 112 14.08 1.44 -9.18
N CYS A 113 14.34 1.63 -7.88
CA CYS A 113 14.37 0.52 -6.92
C CYS A 113 12.98 -0.09 -6.68
N SER A 114 11.93 0.74 -6.68
CA SER A 114 10.55 0.26 -6.59
C SER A 114 10.19 -0.64 -7.78
N TYR A 115 10.64 -0.29 -8.99
CA TYR A 115 10.42 -1.11 -10.19
C TYR A 115 11.18 -2.45 -10.11
N GLU A 116 12.43 -2.43 -9.65
CA GLU A 116 13.24 -3.65 -9.50
C GLU A 116 12.67 -4.62 -8.46
N ASP A 117 12.24 -4.11 -7.30
CA ASP A 117 11.55 -4.91 -6.28
C ASP A 117 10.28 -5.56 -6.84
N TRP A 118 9.49 -4.78 -7.61
CA TRP A 118 8.26 -5.28 -8.19
C TRP A 118 8.49 -6.37 -9.25
N GLU A 119 9.45 -6.18 -10.15
CA GLU A 119 9.79 -7.18 -11.17
C GLU A 119 10.25 -8.50 -10.54
N PHE A 120 11.13 -8.42 -9.53
CA PHE A 120 11.69 -9.60 -8.87
C PHE A 120 10.65 -10.35 -8.03
N ASP A 121 9.92 -9.66 -7.15
CA ASP A 121 9.04 -10.32 -6.17
C ASP A 121 7.68 -10.73 -6.77
N TYR A 122 7.19 -10.01 -7.79
CA TYR A 122 5.83 -10.16 -8.27
C TYR A 122 5.72 -10.93 -9.59
N LEU A 123 6.59 -10.63 -10.58
CA LEU A 123 6.55 -11.26 -11.91
C LEU A 123 7.30 -12.59 -11.93
N HIS A 124 8.51 -12.63 -11.35
CA HIS A 124 9.31 -13.86 -11.30
C HIS A 124 8.87 -14.82 -10.18
N GLY A 125 8.21 -14.31 -9.13
CA GLY A 125 7.78 -15.10 -7.97
C GLY A 125 6.46 -15.89 -8.12
N LEU A 126 5.80 -15.88 -9.29
CA LEU A 126 4.45 -16.47 -9.53
C LEU A 126 3.30 -15.90 -8.67
N ARG A 127 3.50 -14.78 -7.95
CA ARG A 127 2.53 -14.25 -6.96
C ARG A 127 1.41 -13.42 -7.56
N GLY A 128 1.58 -12.92 -8.79
CA GLY A 128 0.61 -12.05 -9.46
C GLY A 128 -0.50 -12.71 -10.28
N LYS A 129 -0.55 -14.05 -10.35
CA LYS A 129 -1.44 -14.76 -11.29
C LYS A 129 -2.93 -14.42 -11.17
N LYS A 130 -3.40 -14.02 -9.99
CA LYS A 130 -4.82 -13.69 -9.75
C LYS A 130 -5.22 -12.31 -10.29
N LEU A 131 -4.30 -11.34 -10.26
CA LEU A 131 -4.50 -9.99 -10.79
C LEU A 131 -4.35 -9.89 -12.31
N LEU A 132 -3.80 -10.93 -12.94
CA LEU A 132 -3.76 -11.06 -14.41
C LEU A 132 -5.11 -11.48 -15.02
N GLN A 133 -6.13 -11.72 -14.19
CA GLN A 133 -7.49 -11.98 -14.68
C GLN A 133 -8.16 -10.65 -15.01
N SER A 134 -8.47 -10.43 -16.30
CA SER A 134 -9.27 -9.29 -16.70
C SER A 134 -10.66 -9.38 -16.05
N HIS A 135 -11.04 -8.33 -15.34
CA HIS A 135 -12.42 -8.19 -14.92
C HIS A 135 -13.23 -7.81 -16.16
N SER A 136 -14.17 -8.67 -16.56
CA SER A 136 -15.20 -8.32 -17.55
C SER A 136 -15.94 -7.09 -17.04
N GLN A 137 -16.00 -6.04 -17.85
CA GLN A 137 -16.64 -4.78 -17.51
C GLN A 137 -18.04 -4.99 -16.93
N VAL A 138 -18.33 -4.30 -15.83
CA VAL A 138 -19.68 -4.19 -15.28
C VAL A 138 -20.51 -3.47 -16.33
N ASN A 139 -21.53 -4.14 -16.85
CA ASN A 139 -22.55 -3.50 -17.69
C ASN A 139 -23.20 -2.40 -16.86
N GLU A 140 -22.99 -1.15 -17.25
CA GLU A 140 -23.77 -0.01 -16.75
C GLU A 140 -25.23 -0.20 -17.18
N ILE A 141 -26.16 -0.04 -16.23
CA ILE A 141 -27.61 0.08 -16.47
C ILE A 141 -27.93 1.55 -16.67
#